data_AF-A0A661ZUZ2-F1
#
_entry.id   AF-A0A661ZUZ2-F1
#
_cell.length_a   1.000
_cell.length_b   1.000
_cell.length_c   1.000
_cell.angle_alpha   90.00
_cell.angle_beta   90.00
_cell.angle_gamma   90.00
#
_symmetry.space_group_name_H-M   'P 1'
#
loop_
_entity.id
_entity.type
_entity.pdbx_description
1 polymer ?
#
loop_
_entity_poly.entity_id
_entity_poly.type
_entity_poly.pdbx_seq_one_letter_code
_entity_poly.pdbx_strand_id
1 'polypeptide(L)'
;MENLLDQRRELMASLKYASFIQRAVLPGQKYMENMLKEFFIFHQPRDIVSGDFYYCSRKEDYIVVAAGDCTGHGVPGALMSIMGISFLNEILSIRGPIRSSRILNLLRERVMKALHQRGDELENKDAM
;
A
#
# COMPACT_ATOMS: atom_id res chain seq x y z
N MET A 1 20.77 30.67 -5.60
CA MET A 1 20.49 30.07 -4.28
C MET A 1 19.00 30.13 -3.94
N GLU A 2 18.35 31.27 -4.13
CA GLU A 2 16.91 31.49 -3.88
C GLU A 2 16.00 30.51 -4.64
N ASN A 3 16.22 30.34 -5.95
CA ASN A 3 15.46 29.39 -6.79
C ASN A 3 15.53 27.93 -6.30
N LEU A 4 16.70 27.48 -5.81
CA LEU A 4 16.87 26.10 -5.31
C LEU A 4 16.11 25.86 -3.99
N LEU A 5 16.01 26.89 -3.14
CA LEU A 5 15.26 26.83 -1.90
C LEU A 5 13.75 26.79 -2.15
N ASP A 6 13.28 27.54 -3.15
CA ASP A 6 11.87 27.53 -3.54
C ASP A 6 11.49 26.19 -4.20
N GLN A 7 12.31 25.65 -5.11
CA GLN A 7 12.11 24.31 -5.67
C GLN A 7 12.04 23.23 -4.60
N ARG A 8 12.94 23.28 -3.60
CA ARG A 8 12.90 22.36 -2.46
C ARG A 8 11.60 22.53 -1.66
N ARG A 9 11.12 23.76 -1.46
CA ARG A 9 9.88 24.03 -0.71
C ARG A 9 8.67 23.43 -1.42
N GLU A 10 8.57 23.61 -2.73
CA GLU A 10 7.49 23.06 -3.56
C GLU A 10 7.51 21.53 -3.57
N LEU A 11 8.69 20.92 -3.69
CA LEU A 11 8.86 19.47 -3.63
C LEU A 11 8.41 18.93 -2.27
N MET A 12 8.82 19.57 -1.17
CA MET A 12 8.42 19.18 0.18
C MET A 12 6.91 19.34 0.40
N ALA A 13 6.29 20.38 -0.15
CA ALA A 13 4.84 20.57 -0.09
C ALA A 13 4.11 19.43 -0.83
N SER A 14 4.60 19.06 -2.02
CA SER A 14 4.04 17.96 -2.82
C SER A 14 4.18 16.61 -2.11
N LEU A 15 5.35 16.32 -1.51
CA LEU A 15 5.56 15.10 -0.74
C LEU A 15 4.67 15.03 0.51
N LYS A 16 4.50 16.16 1.22
CA LYS A 16 3.56 16.23 2.35
C LYS A 16 2.13 15.94 1.90
N TYR A 17 1.73 16.47 0.75
CA TYR A 17 0.40 16.20 0.18
C TYR A 17 0.22 14.72 -0.17
N ALA A 18 1.20 14.11 -0.84
CA ALA A 18 1.20 12.68 -1.13
C ALA A 18 1.10 11.82 0.15
N SER A 19 1.78 12.22 1.22
CA SER A 19 1.71 11.58 2.54
C SER A 19 0.31 11.62 3.16
N PHE A 20 -0.45 12.71 2.95
CA PHE A 20 -1.86 12.76 3.37
C PHE A 20 -2.72 11.79 2.59
N ILE A 21 -2.53 11.69 1.26
CA ILE A 21 -3.24 10.72 0.42
C ILE A 21 -2.92 9.29 0.86
N GLN A 22 -1.64 8.97 1.04
CA GLN A 22 -1.19 7.66 1.49
C GLN A 22 -1.80 7.28 2.84
N ARG A 23 -1.84 8.21 3.81
CA ARG A 23 -2.51 7.96 5.10
C ARG A 23 -4.01 7.75 4.96
N ALA A 24 -4.67 8.43 4.03
CA ALA A 24 -6.11 8.32 3.83
C ALA A 24 -6.55 6.97 3.26
N VAL A 25 -5.66 6.26 2.53
CA VAL A 25 -5.97 4.92 2.02
C VAL A 25 -5.72 3.81 3.03
N LEU A 26 -4.90 4.06 4.06
CA LEU A 26 -4.66 3.09 5.13
C LEU A 26 -5.94 2.90 5.98
N PRO A 27 -6.15 1.70 6.56
CA PRO A 27 -7.25 1.48 7.49
C PRO A 27 -7.20 2.47 8.65
N GLY A 28 -8.28 3.23 8.80
CA GLY A 28 -8.41 4.20 9.89
C GLY A 28 -8.52 3.52 11.25
N GLN A 29 -8.01 4.18 12.30
CA GLN A 29 -7.99 3.64 13.66
C GLN A 29 -9.39 3.18 14.14
N LYS A 30 -10.41 4.03 14.03
CA LYS A 30 -11.79 3.69 14.42
C LYS A 30 -12.34 2.48 13.66
N TYR A 31 -11.96 2.32 12.39
CA TYR A 31 -12.38 1.18 11.59
C TYR A 31 -11.77 -0.11 12.14
N MET A 32 -10.49 -0.08 12.54
CA MET A 32 -9.80 -1.21 13.15
C MET A 32 -10.28 -1.54 14.55
N GLU A 33 -10.58 -0.54 15.40
CA GLU A 33 -11.15 -0.74 16.74
C GLU A 33 -12.51 -1.48 16.71
N ASN A 34 -13.30 -1.26 15.66
CA ASN A 34 -14.57 -1.99 15.47
C ASN A 34 -14.37 -3.46 15.02
N MET A 35 -13.16 -3.83 14.60
CA MET A 35 -12.84 -5.17 14.10
C MET A 35 -12.00 -5.98 15.07
N LEU A 36 -10.98 -5.36 15.66
CA LEU A 36 -9.97 -5.98 16.50
C LEU A 36 -10.07 -5.41 17.90
N LYS A 37 -10.24 -6.28 18.90
CA LYS A 37 -10.35 -5.87 20.31
C LYS A 37 -9.00 -5.48 20.92
N GLU A 38 -7.95 -6.20 20.54
CA GLU A 38 -6.59 -6.02 21.07
C GLU A 38 -5.62 -5.95 19.89
N PHE A 39 -5.17 -4.74 19.55
CA PHE A 39 -4.19 -4.52 18.49
C PHE A 39 -3.37 -3.26 18.76
N PHE A 40 -2.22 -3.17 18.11
CA PHE A 40 -1.47 -1.94 17.97
C PHE A 40 -0.88 -1.85 16.57
N ILE A 41 -0.58 -0.63 16.12
CA ILE A 41 0.07 -0.39 14.84
C ILE A 41 1.36 0.36 15.12
N PHE A 42 2.48 -0.23 14.72
CA PHE A 42 3.77 0.45 14.69
C PHE A 42 4.17 0.65 13.23
N HIS A 43 4.04 1.89 12.74
CA HIS A 43 4.37 2.25 11.38
C HIS A 43 5.26 3.50 11.40
N GLN A 44 6.56 3.28 11.19
CA GLN A 44 7.59 4.31 11.25
C GLN A 44 8.34 4.38 9.91
N PRO A 45 7.82 5.14 8.93
CA PRO A 45 8.45 5.25 7.62
C PRO A 45 9.79 6.00 7.70
N ARG A 46 10.74 5.61 6.85
CA ARG A 46 12.05 6.28 6.73
C ARG A 46 11.93 7.70 6.14
N ASP A 47 11.06 7.87 5.15
CA ASP A 47 10.82 9.12 4.42
C ASP A 47 9.39 9.65 4.67
N ILE A 48 9.04 10.78 4.07
CA ILE A 48 7.70 11.41 4.19
C ILE A 48 6.58 10.47 3.69
N VAL A 49 6.90 9.57 2.77
CA VAL A 49 6.01 8.57 2.20
C VAL A 49 6.71 7.20 2.19
N SER A 50 5.94 6.11 2.28
CA SER A 50 6.47 4.75 2.53
C SER A 50 6.14 3.71 1.46
N GLY A 51 6.99 2.72 1.26
CA GLY A 51 6.63 1.47 0.56
C GLY A 51 5.78 0.55 1.43
N ASP A 52 5.93 0.66 2.75
CA ASP A 52 5.25 -0.15 3.74
C ASP A 52 3.78 0.24 3.85
N PHE A 53 2.92 -0.77 4.01
CA PHE A 53 1.53 -0.58 4.36
C PHE A 53 0.99 -1.70 5.24
N TYR A 54 -0.12 -1.40 5.90
CA TYR A 54 -0.95 -2.38 6.58
C TYR A 54 -2.37 -2.33 6.01
N TYR A 55 -3.05 -3.45 6.11
CA TYR A 55 -4.39 -3.65 5.60
C TYR A 55 -5.23 -4.40 6.62
N CYS A 56 -6.49 -4.01 6.75
CA CYS A 56 -7.46 -4.70 7.58
C CYS A 56 -8.84 -4.54 6.94
N SER A 57 -9.58 -5.63 6.81
CA SER A 57 -10.93 -5.62 6.26
C SER A 57 -11.76 -6.76 6.86
N ARG A 58 -13.07 -6.53 7.01
CA ARG A 58 -14.01 -7.54 7.47
C ARG A 58 -14.74 -8.18 6.29
N LYS A 59 -14.60 -9.50 6.16
CA LYS A 59 -15.52 -10.37 5.43
C LYS A 59 -16.50 -11.00 6.41
N GLU A 60 -17.69 -11.35 5.92
CA GLU A 60 -18.81 -11.93 6.68
C GLU A 60 -18.38 -12.66 7.96
N ASP A 61 -17.66 -13.78 7.81
CA ASP A 61 -17.24 -14.63 8.92
C ASP A 61 -15.77 -14.46 9.37
N TYR A 62 -14.97 -13.65 8.66
CA TYR A 62 -13.52 -13.57 8.89
C TYR A 62 -12.96 -12.17 8.71
N ILE A 63 -11.96 -11.85 9.53
CA ILE A 63 -11.18 -10.61 9.40
C ILE A 63 -9.92 -10.94 8.62
N VAL A 64 -9.65 -10.16 7.58
CA VAL A 64 -8.42 -10.23 6.79
C VAL A 64 -7.49 -9.14 7.28
N VAL A 65 -6.27 -9.52 7.65
CA VAL A 65 -5.19 -8.62 8.05
C VAL A 65 -3.98 -8.90 7.17
N ALA A 66 -3.32 -7.86 6.70
CA ALA A 66 -2.04 -7.99 5.99
C ALA A 66 -1.12 -6.83 6.34
N ALA A 67 0.18 -7.08 6.24
CA ALA A 67 1.21 -6.07 6.17
C ALA A 67 2.02 -6.35 4.90
N GLY A 68 2.45 -5.30 4.21
CA GLY A 68 3.23 -5.41 2.99
C GLY A 68 4.38 -4.41 3.00
N ASP A 69 5.50 -4.83 2.43
CA ASP A 69 6.66 -4.00 2.15
C ASP A 69 6.84 -3.99 0.63
N CYS A 70 6.61 -2.83 0.02
CA CYS A 70 6.84 -2.65 -1.40
C CYS A 70 8.28 -2.19 -1.61
N THR A 71 8.93 -2.81 -2.58
CA THR A 71 10.27 -2.45 -3.05
C THR A 71 10.36 -0.97 -3.45
N GLY A 72 11.48 -0.35 -3.08
CA GLY A 72 11.71 1.08 -3.24
C GLY A 72 11.20 1.91 -2.06
N HIS A 73 11.79 3.10 -1.87
CA HIS A 73 11.39 4.05 -0.83
C HIS A 73 11.04 5.40 -1.45
N GLY A 74 10.41 6.28 -0.67
CA GLY A 74 9.90 7.54 -1.19
C GLY A 74 8.73 7.35 -2.15
N VAL A 75 8.64 8.20 -3.18
CA VAL A 75 7.44 8.29 -4.05
C VAL A 75 7.11 6.98 -4.77
N PRO A 76 8.06 6.24 -5.38
CA PRO A 76 7.73 4.99 -6.07
C PRO A 76 7.13 3.94 -5.13
N GLY A 77 7.73 3.73 -3.95
CA GLY A 77 7.21 2.83 -2.92
C GLY A 77 5.81 3.24 -2.46
N ALA A 78 5.57 4.56 -2.30
CA ALA A 78 4.26 5.08 -1.93
C ALA A 78 3.17 4.82 -2.95
N LEU A 79 3.49 4.87 -4.24
CA LEU A 79 2.55 4.50 -5.30
C LEU A 79 2.26 3.00 -5.28
N MET A 80 3.29 2.17 -5.05
CA MET A 80 3.15 0.72 -4.94
C MET A 80 2.25 0.32 -3.76
N SER A 81 2.42 0.94 -2.59
CA SER A 81 1.57 0.65 -1.43
C SER A 81 0.12 1.04 -1.65
N ILE A 82 -0.15 2.23 -2.21
CA ILE A 82 -1.51 2.67 -2.56
C ILE A 82 -2.16 1.69 -3.56
N MET A 83 -1.40 1.28 -4.58
CA MET A 83 -1.87 0.31 -5.58
C MET A 83 -2.17 -1.05 -4.96
N GLY A 84 -1.29 -1.54 -4.08
CA GLY A 84 -1.49 -2.79 -3.33
C GLY A 84 -2.76 -2.78 -2.49
N ILE A 85 -3.00 -1.70 -1.74
CA ILE A 85 -4.23 -1.51 -0.96
C ILE A 85 -5.47 -1.49 -1.87
N SER A 86 -5.40 -0.80 -3.00
CA SER A 86 -6.51 -0.73 -3.97
C SER A 86 -6.87 -2.11 -4.52
N PHE A 87 -5.87 -2.90 -4.92
CA PHE A 87 -6.10 -4.26 -5.40
C PHE A 87 -6.60 -5.20 -4.30
N LEU A 88 -6.12 -5.07 -3.06
CA LEU A 88 -6.67 -5.82 -1.94
C LEU A 88 -8.16 -5.53 -1.72
N ASN A 89 -8.56 -4.26 -1.79
CA ASN A 89 -9.97 -3.87 -1.71
C ASN A 89 -10.79 -4.50 -2.84
N GLU A 90 -10.27 -4.51 -4.07
CA GLU A 90 -10.96 -5.13 -5.20
C GLU A 90 -11.08 -6.65 -5.02
N ILE A 91 -9.98 -7.34 -4.70
CA ILE A 91 -9.94 -8.80 -4.52
C ILE A 91 -10.90 -9.22 -3.40
N LEU A 92 -10.91 -8.48 -2.30
CA LEU A 92 -11.78 -8.76 -1.16
C LEU A 92 -13.22 -8.29 -1.37
N SER A 93 -13.53 -7.54 -2.43
CA SER A 93 -14.92 -7.25 -2.78
C SER A 93 -15.66 -8.49 -3.33
N ILE A 94 -14.93 -9.48 -3.87
CA ILE A 94 -15.48 -10.70 -4.46
C ILE A 94 -16.20 -11.55 -3.38
N ARG A 95 -17.43 -12.01 -3.66
CA ARG A 95 -18.22 -12.82 -2.72
C ARG A 95 -17.68 -14.24 -2.58
N GLY A 96 -17.85 -14.82 -1.39
CA GLY A 96 -17.48 -16.20 -1.08
C GLY A 96 -16.18 -16.34 -0.26
N PRO A 97 -15.88 -17.55 0.22
CA PRO A 97 -14.65 -17.84 0.95
C PRO A 97 -13.45 -17.76 0.00
N ILE A 98 -12.42 -17.02 0.39
CA ILE A 98 -11.17 -16.93 -0.34
C ILE A 98 -9.99 -17.26 0.58
N ARG A 99 -9.10 -18.15 0.12
CA ARG A 99 -7.89 -18.51 0.86
C ARG A 99 -6.85 -17.41 0.72
N SER A 100 -6.04 -17.18 1.76
CA SER A 100 -4.97 -16.17 1.74
C SER A 100 -4.00 -16.35 0.57
N SER A 101 -3.64 -17.58 0.23
CA SER A 101 -2.79 -17.88 -0.93
C SER A 101 -3.40 -17.39 -2.25
N ARG A 102 -4.72 -17.49 -2.40
CA ARG A 102 -5.43 -16.98 -3.58
C ARG A 102 -5.47 -15.46 -3.61
N ILE A 103 -5.64 -14.80 -2.46
CA ILE A 103 -5.56 -13.33 -2.35
C ILE A 103 -4.19 -12.85 -2.84
N LEU A 104 -3.10 -13.44 -2.33
CA LEU A 104 -1.74 -13.04 -2.70
C LEU A 104 -1.43 -13.30 -4.18
N ASN A 105 -1.88 -14.43 -4.73
CA ASN A 105 -1.71 -14.70 -6.17
C ASN A 105 -2.47 -13.71 -7.04
N LEU A 106 -3.72 -13.39 -6.70
CA LEU A 106 -4.49 -12.37 -7.42
C LEU A 106 -3.84 -10.99 -7.29
N LEU A 107 -3.32 -10.65 -6.11
CA LEU A 107 -2.62 -9.39 -5.88
C LEU A 107 -1.39 -9.28 -6.78
N ARG A 108 -0.56 -10.34 -6.83
CA ARG A 108 0.58 -10.44 -7.76
C ARG A 108 0.14 -10.30 -9.22
N GLU A 109 -0.90 -11.02 -9.65
CA GLU A 109 -1.43 -10.93 -11.01
C GLU A 109 -1.87 -9.50 -11.37
N ARG A 110 -2.54 -8.80 -10.45
CA ARG A 110 -2.97 -7.40 -10.65
C ARG A 110 -1.78 -6.45 -10.73
N VAL A 111 -0.80 -6.60 -9.85
CA VAL A 111 0.44 -5.78 -9.85
C VAL A 111 1.21 -5.99 -11.16
N MET A 112 1.49 -7.24 -11.55
CA MET A 112 2.18 -7.58 -12.79
C MET A 112 1.47 -6.97 -14.01
N LYS A 113 0.14 -7.12 -14.07
CA LYS A 113 -0.67 -6.57 -15.16
C LYS A 113 -0.64 -5.04 -15.20
N ALA A 114 -0.71 -4.37 -14.06
CA ALA A 114 -0.69 -2.92 -13.99
C ALA A 114 0.68 -2.33 -14.37
N LEU A 115 1.76 -3.00 -13.98
CA LEU A 115 3.13 -2.60 -14.30
C LEU A 115 3.60 -3.06 -15.69
N HIS A 116 2.77 -3.78 -16.43
CA HIS A 116 3.13 -4.39 -17.71
C HIS A 116 4.38 -5.28 -17.63
N GLN A 117 4.69 -5.84 -16.46
CA GLN A 117 5.84 -6.73 -16.29
C GLN A 117 5.58 -8.01 -17.11
N ARG A 118 6.37 -8.21 -18.16
CA ARG A 118 6.30 -9.36 -19.08
C ARG A 118 7.09 -10.56 -18.59
N GLY A 119 7.85 -10.42 -17.50
CA GLY A 119 8.63 -11.52 -16.92
C GLY A 119 9.94 -11.80 -17.66
N ASP A 120 10.42 -10.85 -18.46
CA ASP A 120 11.77 -10.91 -19.03
C ASP A 120 12.80 -10.53 -17.96
N GLU A 121 13.92 -11.26 -17.91
CA GLU A 121 14.91 -11.24 -16.82
C GLU A 121 15.59 -9.88 -16.52
N LEU A 122 15.29 -8.85 -17.34
CA LEU A 122 15.78 -7.47 -17.21
C LEU A 122 14.75 -6.50 -16.60
N GLU A 123 13.50 -6.92 -16.42
CA GLU A 123 12.52 -6.12 -15.69
C GLU A 123 12.73 -6.34 -14.20
N ASN A 124 12.95 -5.26 -13.45
CA ASN A 124 13.18 -5.27 -12.00
C ASN A 124 12.35 -6.36 -11.32
N LYS A 125 13.02 -7.39 -10.81
CA LYS A 125 12.46 -8.52 -10.02
C LYS A 125 11.92 -8.07 -8.66
N ASP A 126 11.69 -6.77 -8.51
CA ASP A 126 11.30 -6.08 -7.31
C ASP A 126 9.78 -5.92 -7.26
N ALA A 127 9.03 -7.01 -7.39
CA ALA A 127 7.58 -6.97 -7.25
C ALA A 127 7.09 -8.16 -6.42
N MET A 128 7.02 -7.92 -5.10
CA MET A 128 6.52 -8.79 -4.02
C MET A 128 7.36 -10.01 -3.64
#